data_AF-A0A383D7E7-F1
#
_entry.id   AF-A0A383D7E7-F1
#
_cell.length_a   1.000
_cell.length_b   1.000
_cell.length_c   1.000
_cell.angle_alpha   90.00
_cell.angle_beta   90.00
_cell.angle_gamma   90.00
#
_symmetry.space_group_name_H-M   'P 1'
#
loop_
_entity.id
_entity.type
_entity.pdbx_description
1 polymer ?
#
loop_
_entity_poly.entity_id
_entity_poly.type
_entity_poly.pdbx_seq_one_letter_code
_entity_poly.pdbx_strand_id
1 'polypeptide(L)'
;MGLVREGEGIAAGVLESLGVNIERVRGETTRILNQSSPQQPAGTTASTGARKASRTPTADQLGVELTEAARSGQLDPIVGRTTELERVVQILSRRTKNNPVLIGEPGVGKTAIAELLAQRIVSGDVPETLTGKRLLTLDIGSLV
;
A
#
# COMPACT_ATOMS: atom_id res chain seq x y z
N MET A 1 -6.38 25.22 -23.34
CA MET A 1 -5.77 26.35 -22.60
C MET A 1 -6.00 27.73 -23.25
N GLY A 2 -6.66 27.84 -24.42
CA GLY A 2 -6.87 29.15 -25.07
C GLY A 2 -7.99 29.99 -24.44
N LEU A 3 -9.18 29.42 -24.24
CA LEU A 3 -10.40 30.15 -23.86
C LEU A 3 -10.44 30.73 -22.44
N VAL A 4 -9.51 30.34 -21.56
CA VAL A 4 -9.43 30.83 -20.15
C VAL A 4 -8.21 31.74 -19.95
N ARG A 5 -7.35 31.87 -20.97
CA ARG A 5 -6.12 32.66 -20.90
C ARG A 5 -6.35 34.11 -21.36
N GLU A 6 -7.28 34.30 -22.29
CA GLU A 6 -7.87 35.62 -22.58
C GLU A 6 -9.06 35.80 -21.63
N GLY A 7 -8.84 36.50 -20.51
CA GLY A 7 -9.87 36.82 -19.52
C GLY A 7 -10.98 37.76 -20.03
N GLU A 8 -11.10 37.96 -21.35
CA GLU A 8 -12.19 38.67 -22.01
C GLU A 8 -12.71 37.79 -23.15
N GLY A 9 -13.70 36.96 -22.83
CA GLY A 9 -14.38 36.13 -23.81
C GLY A 9 -15.79 35.80 -23.34
N ILE A 10 -16.72 35.62 -24.27
CA ILE A 10 -18.15 35.34 -23.98
C ILE A 10 -18.30 34.13 -23.03
N ALA A 11 -17.39 33.16 -23.12
CA ALA A 11 -17.36 31.99 -22.23
C ALA A 11 -17.08 32.34 -20.76
N ALA A 12 -16.22 33.33 -20.47
CA ALA A 12 -15.96 33.77 -19.09
C ALA A 12 -17.17 34.49 -18.50
N GLY A 13 -17.83 35.34 -19.29
CA GLY A 13 -19.05 36.06 -18.86
C GLY A 13 -20.24 35.13 -18.59
N VAL A 14 -20.42 34.07 -19.37
CA VAL A 14 -21.47 33.06 -19.12
C VAL A 14 -21.20 32.31 -17.81
N LEU A 15 -19.94 31.94 -17.56
CA LEU A 15 -19.55 31.27 -16.31
C LEU A 15 -19.76 32.16 -15.08
N GLU A 16 -19.49 33.46 -15.21
CA GLU A 16 -19.74 34.44 -14.15
C GLU A 16 -21.24 34.67 -13.92
N SER A 17 -22.06 34.74 -14.99
CA SER A 17 -23.53 34.83 -14.85
C SER A 17 -24.16 33.60 -14.18
N LEU A 18 -23.47 32.45 -14.24
CA LEU A 18 -23.83 31.21 -13.55
C LEU A 18 -23.23 31.12 -12.14
N GLY A 19 -22.61 32.20 -11.65
CA GLY A 19 -22.04 32.29 -10.29
C GLY A 19 -20.74 31.51 -10.09
N VAL A 20 -20.08 31.10 -11.18
CA VAL A 20 -18.86 30.29 -11.12
C VAL A 20 -17.63 31.18 -11.21
N ASN A 21 -16.83 31.19 -10.14
CA ASN A 21 -15.59 31.97 -10.11
C ASN A 21 -14.50 31.28 -10.95
N ILE A 22 -14.03 31.99 -11.98
CA ILE A 22 -13.04 31.51 -12.96
C ILE A 22 -11.72 31.07 -12.32
N GLU A 23 -11.34 31.66 -11.19
CA GLU A 23 -10.11 31.29 -10.47
C GLU A 23 -10.22 29.90 -9.83
N ARG A 24 -11.40 29.53 -9.33
CA ARG A 24 -11.63 28.18 -8.77
C ARG A 24 -11.62 27.12 -9.86
N VAL A 25 -12.21 27.42 -11.02
CA VAL A 25 -12.20 26.52 -12.18
C VAL A 25 -10.77 26.29 -12.66
N ARG A 26 -9.94 27.35 -12.69
CA ARG A 26 -8.50 27.23 -12.99
C ARG A 26 -7.76 26.37 -11.97
N GLY A 27 -8.08 26.54 -10.68
CA GLY A 27 -7.52 25.73 -9.60
C GLY A 27 -7.85 24.25 -9.74
N GLU A 28 -9.11 23.91 -9.98
CA GLU A 28 -9.55 22.52 -10.12
C GLU A 28 -9.05 21.87 -11.41
N THR A 29 -9.07 22.58 -12.53
CA THR A 29 -8.50 22.06 -13.79
C THR A 29 -7.00 21.82 -13.69
N THR A 30 -6.24 22.72 -13.05
CA THR A 30 -4.80 22.52 -12.80
C THR A 30 -4.55 21.34 -11.87
N ARG A 31 -5.38 21.15 -10.83
CA ARG A 31 -5.29 19.99 -9.94
C ARG A 31 -5.55 18.67 -10.67
N ILE A 32 -6.57 18.62 -11.52
CA ILE A 32 -6.90 17.41 -12.30
C ILE A 32 -5.80 17.10 -13.32
N LEU A 33 -5.25 18.12 -14.01
CA LEU A 33 -4.12 17.93 -14.92
C LEU A 33 -2.86 17.48 -14.19
N ASN A 34 -2.58 18.00 -13.00
CA ASN A 34 -1.43 17.59 -12.19
C ASN A 34 -1.59 16.18 -11.59
N GLN A 35 -2.83 15.70 -11.44
CA GLN A 35 -3.12 14.30 -11.09
C GLN A 35 -2.94 13.34 -12.27
N SER A 36 -2.82 13.83 -13.51
CA SER A 36 -2.87 13.01 -14.73
C SER A 36 -1.50 12.77 -15.40
N SER A 37 -0.36 13.08 -14.76
CA SER A 37 0.96 12.90 -15.40
C SER A 37 2.03 12.39 -14.46
N PRO A 38 2.66 11.24 -14.78
CA PRO A 38 4.01 10.95 -14.32
C PRO A 38 4.96 10.58 -15.47
N GLN A 39 5.88 11.48 -15.85
CA GLN A 39 7.25 11.17 -16.32
C GLN A 39 8.07 12.48 -16.46
N GLN A 40 9.03 12.87 -15.58
CA GLN A 40 10.42 12.39 -15.34
C GLN A 40 11.46 13.06 -16.30
N PRO A 41 12.79 13.22 -16.01
CA PRO A 41 13.62 13.14 -14.78
C PRO A 41 14.56 14.36 -14.53
N ALA A 42 15.06 14.55 -13.30
CA ALA A 42 16.48 14.89 -13.00
C ALA A 42 16.73 15.11 -11.48
N GLY A 43 17.70 14.37 -10.92
CA GLY A 43 18.60 14.88 -9.87
C GLY A 43 18.17 14.82 -8.39
N THR A 44 18.94 14.06 -7.61
CA THR A 44 19.33 14.26 -6.19
C THR A 44 18.31 14.02 -5.05
N THR A 45 18.47 12.84 -4.42
CA THR A 45 18.54 12.59 -2.96
C THR A 45 17.60 13.36 -2.02
N ALA A 46 16.40 12.82 -1.83
CA ALA A 46 15.74 12.74 -0.52
C ALA A 46 14.61 11.69 -0.61
N SER A 47 14.86 10.50 -0.07
CA SER A 47 13.85 9.45 0.03
C SER A 47 12.86 9.77 1.15
N THR A 48 12.01 10.78 0.94
CA THR A 48 10.78 10.92 1.73
C THR A 48 9.74 10.08 1.02
N GLY A 49 9.55 8.85 1.52
CA GLY A 49 8.62 7.88 0.96
C GLY A 49 7.23 8.48 0.82
N ALA A 50 6.86 8.83 -0.42
CA ALA A 50 5.48 9.04 -0.79
C ALA A 50 4.76 7.72 -0.51
N ARG A 51 4.07 7.65 0.64
CA ARG A 51 3.18 6.54 0.96
C ARG A 51 2.16 6.47 -0.17
N LYS A 52 2.38 5.53 -1.10
CA LYS A 52 1.40 5.18 -2.11
C LYS A 52 0.08 4.96 -1.37
N ALA A 53 -1.00 5.57 -1.85
CA ALA A 53 -2.33 5.29 -1.33
C ALA A 53 -2.50 3.76 -1.28
N SER A 54 -2.59 3.23 -0.06
CA SER A 54 -2.61 1.80 0.15
C SER A 54 -3.93 1.23 -0.36
N ARG A 55 -3.87 0.01 -0.90
CA ARG A 55 -5.06 -0.72 -1.38
C ARG A 55 -6.02 -1.12 -0.26
N THR A 56 -5.62 -0.98 1.00
CA THR A 56 -6.36 -1.44 2.17
C THR A 56 -6.38 -0.40 3.30
N PRO A 57 -6.99 0.79 3.06
CA PRO A 57 -6.89 1.93 3.98
C PRO A 57 -7.44 1.64 5.40
N THR A 58 -8.48 0.81 5.52
CA THR A 58 -9.02 0.39 6.83
C THR A 58 -8.07 -0.55 7.57
N ALA A 59 -7.40 -1.46 6.86
CA ALA A 59 -6.46 -2.40 7.48
C ALA A 59 -5.17 -1.70 7.92
N ASP A 60 -4.75 -0.63 7.23
CA ASP A 60 -3.55 0.12 7.62
C ASP A 60 -3.76 0.97 8.88
N GLN A 61 -5.01 1.33 9.20
CA GLN A 61 -5.36 2.05 10.43
C GLN A 61 -5.39 1.13 11.65
N LEU A 62 -5.67 -0.16 11.43
CA LEU A 62 -5.97 -1.14 12.48
C LEU A 62 -4.90 -2.22 12.64
N GLY A 63 -3.90 -2.24 11.75
CA GLY A 63 -2.92 -3.30 11.67
C GLY A 63 -1.49 -2.80 11.53
N VAL A 64 -0.55 -3.66 11.92
CA VAL A 64 0.88 -3.43 11.76
C VAL A 64 1.36 -4.19 10.52
N GLU A 65 2.09 -3.51 9.65
CA GLU A 65 2.62 -4.13 8.42
C GLU A 65 3.95 -4.85 8.69
N LEU A 66 3.92 -6.18 8.75
CA LEU A 66 5.10 -7.01 8.97
C LEU A 66 6.06 -7.02 7.76
N THR A 67 5.56 -6.84 6.54
CA THR A 67 6.41 -6.75 5.34
C THR A 67 7.31 -5.51 5.34
N GLU A 68 6.82 -4.39 5.87
CA GLU A 68 7.63 -3.18 6.05
C GLU A 68 8.61 -3.34 7.22
N ALA A 69 8.18 -3.93 8.33
CA ALA A 69 9.07 -4.28 9.44
C ALA A 69 10.23 -5.19 8.98
N ALA A 70 9.94 -6.20 8.15
CA ALA A 70 10.95 -7.07 7.54
C ALA A 70 11.91 -6.29 6.63
N ARG A 71 11.39 -5.40 5.77
CA ARG A 71 12.20 -4.57 4.86
C ARG A 71 13.13 -3.62 5.62
N SER A 72 12.68 -3.10 6.75
CA SER A 72 13.45 -2.22 7.63
C SER A 72 14.42 -2.94 8.57
N GLY A 73 14.43 -4.28 8.57
CA GLY A 73 15.29 -5.08 9.43
C GLY A 73 14.91 -5.06 10.91
N GLN A 74 13.65 -4.72 11.23
CA GLN A 74 13.15 -4.65 12.61
C GLN A 74 12.67 -6.01 13.16
N LEU A 75 12.57 -7.04 12.32
CA LEU A 75 12.17 -8.38 12.74
C LEU A 75 13.39 -9.17 13.19
N ASP A 76 13.25 -9.90 14.29
CA ASP A 76 14.31 -10.77 14.80
C ASP A 76 14.62 -11.91 13.81
N PRO A 77 15.89 -12.33 13.69
CA PRO A 77 16.25 -13.47 12.85
C PRO A 77 15.70 -14.75 13.47
N ILE A 78 14.82 -15.44 12.73
CA ILE A 78 14.21 -16.69 13.18
C ILE A 78 14.99 -17.87 12.59
N VAL A 79 15.47 -18.74 13.47
CA VAL A 79 16.21 -19.95 13.08
C VAL A 79 15.28 -21.16 13.09
N GLY A 80 15.25 -21.89 11.97
CA GLY A 80 14.42 -23.09 11.80
C GLY A 80 13.01 -22.79 11.29
N ARG A 81 12.05 -23.69 11.56
CA ARG A 81 10.64 -23.61 11.13
C ARG A 81 10.39 -23.66 9.62
N THR A 82 11.33 -24.23 8.87
CA THR A 82 11.26 -24.33 7.40
C THR A 82 10.07 -25.18 6.94
N THR A 83 9.82 -26.31 7.59
CA THR A 83 8.74 -27.23 7.22
C THR A 83 7.36 -26.63 7.49
N GLU A 84 7.18 -25.95 8.64
CA GLU A 84 5.93 -25.25 8.93
C GLU A 84 5.70 -24.09 7.95
N LEU A 85 6.74 -23.32 7.63
CA LEU A 85 6.65 -22.21 6.70
C LEU A 85 6.32 -22.67 5.28
N GLU A 86 6.98 -23.72 4.78
CA GLU A 86 6.68 -24.32 3.48
C GLU A 86 5.21 -24.77 3.41
N ARG A 87 4.68 -25.33 4.51
CA ARG A 87 3.27 -25.71 4.59
C ARG A 87 2.34 -24.50 4.52
N VAL A 88 2.68 -23.40 5.20
CA VAL A 88 1.92 -22.14 5.14
C VAL A 88 1.90 -21.58 3.73
N VAL A 89 3.06 -21.47 3.07
CA VAL A 89 3.20 -20.99 1.69
C VAL A 89 2.39 -21.87 0.72
N GLN A 90 2.44 -23.19 0.91
CA GLN A 90 1.67 -24.15 0.12
C GLN A 90 0.16 -23.92 0.28
N ILE A 91 -0.33 -23.68 1.51
CA ILE A 91 -1.76 -23.44 1.76
C ILE A 91 -2.21 -22.11 1.15
N LEU A 92 -1.46 -21.03 1.38
CA LEU A 92 -1.77 -19.70 0.86
C LEU A 92 -1.81 -19.66 -0.68
N SER A 93 -1.03 -20.52 -1.34
CA SER A 93 -0.99 -20.62 -2.81
C SER A 93 -2.15 -21.41 -3.42
N ARG A 94 -3.06 -21.98 -2.61
CA ARG A 94 -4.23 -22.72 -3.12
C ARG A 94 -5.30 -21.78 -3.65
N ARG A 95 -6.08 -22.24 -4.62
CA ARG A 95 -7.27 -21.52 -5.11
C ARG A 95 -8.43 -21.50 -4.12
N THR A 96 -8.55 -22.53 -3.29
CA THR A 96 -9.61 -22.68 -2.28
C THR A 96 -9.01 -23.16 -0.96
N LYS A 97 -9.67 -22.81 0.16
CA LYS A 97 -9.19 -23.11 1.52
C LYS A 97 -7.74 -22.66 1.74
N ASN A 98 -7.46 -21.42 1.35
CA ASN A 98 -6.13 -20.81 1.38
C ASN A 98 -5.84 -20.08 2.71
N ASN A 99 -6.65 -20.28 3.75
CA ASN A 99 -6.46 -19.68 5.06
C ASN A 99 -5.75 -20.68 5.99
N PRO A 100 -4.42 -20.57 6.19
CA PRO A 100 -3.70 -21.42 7.13
C PRO A 100 -4.08 -21.05 8.56
N VAL A 101 -4.16 -22.06 9.43
CA VAL A 101 -4.33 -21.89 10.88
C VAL A 101 -3.19 -22.61 11.57
N LEU A 102 -2.41 -21.88 12.37
CA LEU A 102 -1.29 -22.43 13.13
C LEU A 102 -1.79 -22.88 14.51
N ILE A 103 -1.58 -24.16 14.83
CA ILE A 103 -2.07 -24.80 16.07
C ILE A 103 -0.88 -25.32 16.87
N GLY A 104 -0.95 -25.26 18.20
CA GLY A 104 0.00 -25.89 19.12
C GLY A 104 -0.07 -25.28 20.52
N GLU A 105 0.85 -25.65 21.39
CA GLU A 105 0.94 -25.11 22.75
C GLU A 105 1.17 -23.59 22.78
N PRO A 106 0.79 -22.89 23.87
CA PRO A 106 1.13 -21.49 24.06
C PRO A 106 2.65 -21.29 24.15
N GLY A 107 3.16 -20.16 23.66
CA GLY A 107 4.59 -19.84 23.75
C GLY A 107 5.51 -20.51 22.71
N VAL A 108 5.01 -21.44 21.89
CA VAL A 108 5.83 -22.14 20.87
C VAL A 108 6.31 -21.27 19.69
N GLY A 109 6.01 -19.97 19.70
CA GLY A 109 6.44 -19.05 18.64
C GLY A 109 5.64 -19.14 17.33
N LYS A 110 4.31 -19.29 17.39
CA LYS A 110 3.46 -19.30 16.18
C LYS A 110 3.60 -18.00 15.37
N THR A 111 3.72 -16.88 16.07
CA THR A 111 3.93 -15.55 15.49
C THR A 111 5.22 -15.48 14.67
N ALA A 112 6.27 -16.17 15.12
CA ALA A 112 7.55 -16.23 14.42
C ALA A 112 7.42 -16.83 13.00
N ILE A 113 6.44 -17.72 12.75
CA ILE A 113 6.20 -18.24 11.40
C ILE A 113 5.65 -17.14 10.47
N ALA A 114 4.82 -16.23 10.99
CA ALA A 114 4.28 -15.11 10.23
C ALA A 114 5.36 -14.06 9.94
N GLU A 115 6.24 -13.78 10.90
CA GLU A 115 7.39 -12.90 10.73
C GLU A 115 8.39 -13.46 9.72
N LEU A 116 8.69 -14.76 9.81
CA LEU A 116 9.55 -15.46 8.86
C LEU A 116 8.95 -15.47 7.44
N LEU A 117 7.62 -15.59 7.33
CA LEU A 117 6.93 -15.44 6.05
C LEU A 117 7.10 -14.02 5.48
N ALA A 118 7.01 -12.98 6.32
CA ALA A 118 7.25 -11.61 5.87
C ALA A 118 8.68 -11.41 5.36
N GLN A 119 9.68 -11.97 6.07
CA GLN A 119 11.08 -11.97 5.61
C GLN A 119 11.24 -12.67 4.25
N ARG A 120 10.62 -13.83 4.06
CA ARG A 120 10.63 -14.57 2.78
C ARG A 120 9.97 -13.82 1.63
N ILE A 121 8.86 -13.12 1.90
CA ILE A 121 8.18 -12.30 0.90
C ILE A 121 9.09 -11.13 0.45
N VAL A 122 9.81 -10.52 1.40
CA VAL A 122 10.75 -9.42 1.10
C VAL A 122 11.99 -9.90 0.36
N SER A 123 12.53 -11.07 0.70
CA SER A 123 13.69 -11.66 0.00
C SER A 123 13.35 -12.20 -1.39
N GLY A 124 12.05 -12.39 -1.69
CA GLY A 124 11.60 -12.98 -2.96
C GLY A 124 11.67 -14.51 -2.99
N ASP A 125 11.97 -15.17 -1.87
CA ASP A 125 11.96 -16.63 -1.74
C ASP A 125 10.54 -17.16 -1.49
N VAL A 126 9.60 -16.76 -2.35
CA VAL A 126 8.20 -17.22 -2.33
C VAL A 126 7.68 -17.41 -3.75
N PRO A 127 6.64 -18.26 -3.96
CA PRO A 127 6.00 -18.38 -5.26
C PRO A 127 5.48 -17.05 -5.78
N GLU A 128 5.30 -16.94 -7.10
CA GLU A 128 4.74 -15.74 -7.76
C GLU A 128 3.38 -15.34 -7.18
N THR A 129 2.61 -16.30 -6.70
CA THR A 129 1.32 -16.08 -6.04
C THR A 129 1.43 -15.22 -4.78
N LEU A 130 2.58 -15.16 -4.12
CA LEU A 130 2.81 -14.39 -2.88
C LEU A 130 3.83 -13.25 -3.06
N THR A 131 4.53 -13.22 -4.19
CA THR A 131 5.51 -12.19 -4.50
C THR A 131 4.87 -10.80 -4.50
N GLY A 132 5.50 -9.85 -3.80
CA GLY A 132 5.02 -8.46 -3.72
C GLY A 132 3.70 -8.27 -2.96
N LYS A 133 3.20 -9.30 -2.26
CA LYS A 133 2.07 -9.15 -1.34
C LYS A 133 2.51 -8.51 -0.04
N ARG A 134 1.55 -7.91 0.66
CA ARG A 134 1.73 -7.29 1.98
C ARG A 134 1.22 -8.24 3.05
N LEU A 135 1.92 -8.31 4.17
CA LEU A 135 1.52 -9.11 5.32
C LEU A 135 1.25 -8.17 6.49
N LEU A 136 0.01 -8.18 6.97
CA LEU A 136 -0.45 -7.32 8.05
C LEU A 136 -0.88 -8.18 9.23
N THR A 137 -0.53 -7.76 10.44
CA THR A 137 -1.13 -8.27 11.67
C THR A 137 -2.30 -7.36 12.05
N LEU A 138 -3.40 -7.97 12.46
CA LEU A 138 -4.58 -7.25 12.95
C LEU A 138 -4.74 -7.59 14.43
N ASP A 139 -4.78 -6.57 15.28
CA ASP A 139 -5.13 -6.75 16.68
C ASP A 139 -6.63 -6.55 16.87
N ILE A 140 -7.30 -7.64 17.23
CA ILE A 140 -8.75 -7.66 17.46
C ILE A 140 -9.12 -6.75 18.64
N GLY A 141 -8.23 -6.56 19.62
CA GLY A 141 -8.45 -5.66 20.74
C GLY A 141 -8.59 -4.18 20.33
N SER A 142 -8.08 -3.83 19.15
CA SER A 142 -8.17 -2.48 18.58
C SER A 142 -9.36 -2.30 17.64
N LEU A 143 -10.16 -3.36 17.41
CA LEU A 143 -11.28 -3.41 16.46
C LEU A 143 -12.67 -3.30 17.13
N VAL A 144 -12.72 -3.17 18.46
CA VAL A 144 -13.95 -3.07 19.28
C VAL A 144 -14.07 -1.73 19.99
#